data_AF-A0A8S9J155-F1
#
_entry.id   AF-A0A8S9J155-F1
#
_cell.length_a   1.000
_cell.length_b   1.000
_cell.length_c   1.000
_cell.angle_alpha   90.00
_cell.angle_beta   90.00
_cell.angle_gamma   90.00
#
_symmetry.space_group_name_H-M   'P 1'
#
loop_
_entity.id
_entity.type
_entity.pdbx_description
1 polymer ?
#
loop_
_entity_poly.entity_id
_entity_poly.type
_entity_poly.pdbx_seq_one_letter_code
_entity_poly.pdbx_strand_id
1 'polypeptide(L)'
;MAPVTEHQGSFLSRISRRNQIVSMDVNHDQELKELEDFQKHVAQRFTELLSPSEESDPMLSIQWLRKLLDAFMSCESGFQSVLTANPAQISKPLVPETLDRIVKALDICTAVVIGVDSVRQSKRLAEIAVTALKQQPLSDGSVRRAKRALTSLLVALNADKNSGGSGRRTTTEQSSSFGRGSGGGGCVSKNWSASKQIQAMAANLVLPRGGEASPMFIMSSVMVMVMWTLVAAVPCQASNGLTVHLPLPRHQVWASAAASIQERIGEELKRKEKRCGGGGGLMEEMQRMERVGLKLMEFADGFRFDGEEEVKAEVEEME
;
A
#
# COMPACT_ATOMS: atom_id res chain seq x y z
N MET A 1 -85.75 20.70 13.32
CA MET A 1 -85.88 19.27 13.00
C MET A 1 -85.84 19.13 11.48
N ALA A 2 -84.66 18.78 10.94
CA ALA A 2 -84.35 18.54 9.52
C ALA A 2 -83.00 17.79 9.46
N PRO A 3 -82.71 17.01 8.40
CA PRO A 3 -82.32 15.60 8.55
C PRO A 3 -80.81 15.30 8.51
N VAL A 4 -80.50 14.11 9.01
CA VAL A 4 -79.19 13.43 9.04
C VAL A 4 -78.76 13.07 7.60
N THR A 5 -77.54 13.43 7.23
CA THR A 5 -76.86 12.94 6.02
C THR A 5 -75.89 11.83 6.40
N GLU A 6 -76.19 10.60 5.99
CA GLU A 6 -75.30 9.44 6.12
C GLU A 6 -74.00 9.68 5.35
N HIS A 7 -72.86 9.54 6.04
CA HIS A 7 -71.53 9.60 5.44
C HIS A 7 -71.19 8.26 4.78
N GLN A 8 -71.11 8.30 3.45
CA GLN A 8 -70.63 7.22 2.59
C GLN A 8 -69.17 6.89 2.96
N GLY A 9 -68.96 5.70 3.52
CA GLY A 9 -67.67 5.23 4.00
C GLY A 9 -66.59 5.23 2.92
N SER A 10 -65.46 5.85 3.24
CA SER A 10 -64.24 5.88 2.42
C SER A 10 -63.66 4.48 2.23
N PHE A 11 -64.00 3.84 1.10
CA PHE A 11 -63.36 2.60 0.64
C PHE A 11 -61.98 2.85 0.01
N LEU A 12 -61.68 4.08 -0.41
CA LEU A 12 -60.43 4.40 -1.13
C LEU A 12 -59.22 4.55 -0.20
N SER A 13 -59.42 4.87 1.09
CA SER A 13 -58.32 5.03 2.04
C SER A 13 -57.62 3.72 2.44
N ARG A 14 -58.27 2.55 2.23
CA ARG A 14 -57.66 1.23 2.54
C ARG A 14 -56.81 0.67 1.40
N ILE A 15 -57.14 1.00 0.15
CA ILE A 15 -56.40 0.49 -1.02
C ILE A 15 -55.04 1.21 -1.15
N SER A 16 -54.99 2.51 -0.81
CA SER A 16 -53.75 3.31 -0.88
C SER A 16 -52.66 2.85 0.09
N ARG A 17 -53.00 2.32 1.28
CA ARG A 17 -52.00 1.81 2.23
C ARG A 17 -51.40 0.48 1.75
N ARG A 18 -52.18 -0.35 1.06
CA ARG A 18 -51.73 -1.67 0.61
C ARG A 18 -50.72 -1.57 -0.53
N ASN A 19 -50.90 -0.62 -1.47
CA ASN A 19 -49.93 -0.39 -2.54
C ASN A 19 -48.65 0.30 -2.07
N GLN A 20 -48.71 1.15 -1.04
CA GLN A 20 -47.49 1.74 -0.44
C GLN A 20 -46.61 0.70 0.24
N ILE A 21 -47.21 -0.27 0.95
CA ILE A 21 -46.46 -1.34 1.64
C ILE A 21 -45.77 -2.27 0.63
N VAL A 22 -46.49 -2.69 -0.42
CA VAL A 22 -45.92 -3.57 -1.46
C VAL A 22 -44.83 -2.85 -2.28
N SER A 23 -44.97 -1.55 -2.55
CA SER A 23 -43.95 -0.78 -3.26
C SER A 23 -42.71 -0.48 -2.41
N MET A 24 -42.83 -0.41 -1.08
CA MET A 24 -41.69 -0.28 -0.17
C MET A 24 -40.91 -1.58 -0.03
N ASP A 25 -41.60 -2.74 0.04
CA ASP A 25 -40.96 -4.06 0.10
C ASP A 25 -40.16 -4.37 -1.18
N VAL A 26 -40.73 -4.15 -2.36
CA VAL A 26 -40.05 -4.44 -3.64
C VAL A 26 -38.78 -3.57 -3.84
N ASN A 27 -38.81 -2.33 -3.37
CA ASN A 27 -37.64 -1.44 -3.43
C ASN A 27 -36.56 -1.84 -2.43
N HIS A 28 -36.95 -2.27 -1.23
CA HIS A 28 -36.01 -2.75 -0.22
C HIS A 28 -35.32 -4.07 -0.62
N ASP A 29 -36.07 -5.01 -1.19
CA ASP A 29 -35.53 -6.28 -1.70
C ASP A 29 -34.51 -6.06 -2.84
N GLN A 30 -34.77 -5.08 -3.72
CA GLN A 30 -33.86 -4.71 -4.80
C GLN A 30 -32.57 -4.05 -4.25
N GLU A 31 -32.69 -3.13 -3.29
CA GLU A 31 -31.55 -2.52 -2.61
C GLU A 31 -30.65 -3.55 -1.90
N LEU A 32 -31.27 -4.53 -1.22
CA LEU A 32 -30.56 -5.62 -0.56
C LEU A 32 -29.81 -6.50 -1.56
N LYS A 33 -30.44 -6.81 -2.70
CA LYS A 33 -29.83 -7.62 -3.75
C LYS A 33 -28.62 -6.91 -4.38
N GLU A 34 -28.73 -5.63 -4.68
CA GLU A 34 -27.61 -4.84 -5.23
C GLU A 34 -26.44 -4.75 -4.26
N LEU A 35 -26.73 -4.61 -2.96
CA LEU A 35 -25.72 -4.68 -1.91
C LEU A 35 -25.06 -6.06 -1.83
N GLU A 36 -25.83 -7.14 -1.93
CA GLU A 36 -25.30 -8.51 -1.93
C GLU A 36 -24.40 -8.78 -3.14
N ASP A 37 -24.80 -8.33 -4.32
CA ASP A 37 -24.01 -8.46 -5.56
C ASP A 37 -22.71 -7.65 -5.45
N PHE A 38 -22.76 -6.45 -4.88
CA PHE A 38 -21.56 -5.67 -4.60
C PHE A 38 -20.63 -6.37 -3.60
N GLN A 39 -21.16 -6.93 -2.52
CA GLN A 39 -20.37 -7.71 -1.56
C GLN A 39 -19.69 -8.92 -2.21
N LYS A 40 -20.41 -9.66 -3.06
CA LYS A 40 -19.87 -10.79 -3.83
C LYS A 40 -18.77 -10.34 -4.79
N HIS A 41 -18.97 -9.22 -5.48
CA HIS A 41 -17.96 -8.64 -6.37
C HIS A 41 -16.68 -8.31 -5.61
N VAL A 42 -16.78 -7.60 -4.48
CA VAL A 42 -15.62 -7.30 -3.62
C VAL A 42 -14.94 -8.60 -3.16
N ALA A 43 -15.72 -9.57 -2.65
CA ALA A 43 -15.20 -10.86 -2.20
C ALA A 43 -14.41 -11.58 -3.30
N GLN A 44 -14.96 -11.62 -4.51
CA GLN A 44 -14.35 -12.28 -5.66
C GLN A 44 -13.01 -11.62 -6.02
N ARG A 45 -12.99 -10.29 -6.16
CA ARG A 45 -11.78 -9.55 -6.53
C ARG A 45 -10.64 -9.75 -5.53
N PHE A 46 -10.95 -9.81 -4.24
CA PHE A 46 -9.95 -10.09 -3.20
C PHE A 46 -9.53 -11.57 -3.14
N THR A 47 -10.42 -12.50 -3.48
CA THR A 47 -10.09 -13.93 -3.56
C THR A 47 -9.15 -14.23 -4.73
N GLU A 48 -9.33 -13.53 -5.86
CA GLU A 48 -8.42 -13.60 -7.02
C GLU A 48 -6.99 -13.18 -6.65
N LEU A 49 -6.80 -12.25 -5.70
CA LEU A 49 -5.49 -11.82 -5.20
C LEU A 49 -4.79 -12.85 -4.30
N LEU A 50 -5.55 -13.75 -3.68
CA LEU A 50 -5.03 -14.85 -2.86
C LEU A 50 -4.66 -16.08 -3.67
N SER A 51 -5.20 -16.19 -4.88
CA SER A 51 -4.96 -17.32 -5.76
C SER A 51 -3.52 -17.28 -6.27
N PRO A 52 -2.76 -18.39 -6.14
CA PRO A 52 -1.39 -18.44 -6.65
C PRO A 52 -1.43 -18.38 -8.18
N SER A 53 -1.17 -17.19 -8.72
CA SER A 53 -1.07 -16.96 -10.16
C SER A 53 0.35 -17.33 -10.61
N GLU A 54 0.66 -18.64 -10.67
CA GLU A 54 1.97 -19.19 -11.03
C GLU A 54 3.10 -18.81 -10.04
N GLU A 55 4.22 -19.54 -10.04
CA GLU A 55 5.41 -19.23 -9.22
C GLU A 55 6.00 -17.82 -9.49
N SER A 56 5.51 -17.14 -10.53
CA SER A 56 5.98 -15.83 -11.00
C SER A 56 5.34 -14.63 -10.30
N ASP A 57 4.30 -14.79 -9.47
CA ASP A 57 3.62 -13.65 -8.83
C ASP A 57 3.60 -13.74 -7.30
N PRO A 58 4.77 -13.56 -6.64
CA PRO A 58 4.83 -13.54 -5.19
C PRO A 58 4.03 -12.36 -4.62
N MET A 59 3.46 -12.55 -3.42
CA MET A 59 2.70 -11.51 -2.72
C MET A 59 3.57 -10.26 -2.54
N LEU A 60 2.99 -9.07 -2.78
CA LEU A 60 3.69 -7.77 -2.77
C LEU A 60 4.75 -7.58 -3.88
N SER A 61 4.75 -8.41 -4.93
CA SER A 61 5.44 -8.07 -6.18
C SER A 61 4.83 -6.84 -6.85
N ILE A 62 5.53 -6.21 -7.79
CA ILE A 62 4.96 -5.13 -8.61
C ILE A 62 3.71 -5.63 -9.37
N GLN A 63 3.71 -6.87 -9.83
CA GLN A 63 2.57 -7.44 -10.56
C GLN A 63 1.38 -7.66 -9.64
N TRP A 64 1.60 -8.15 -8.43
CA TRP A 64 0.58 -8.33 -7.41
C TRP A 64 -0.02 -6.97 -6.98
N LEU A 65 0.82 -5.95 -6.78
CA LEU A 65 0.37 -4.60 -6.44
C LEU A 65 -0.47 -3.95 -7.56
N ARG A 66 -0.16 -4.23 -8.83
CA ARG A 66 -1.02 -3.82 -9.96
C ARG A 66 -2.38 -4.47 -9.88
N LYS A 67 -2.43 -5.80 -9.68
CA LYS A 67 -3.70 -6.53 -9.49
C LYS A 67 -4.51 -5.99 -8.31
N LEU A 68 -3.85 -5.62 -7.21
CA LEU A 68 -4.51 -4.98 -6.05
C LEU A 68 -5.18 -3.65 -6.44
N LEU A 69 -4.47 -2.79 -7.18
CA LEU A 69 -5.02 -1.52 -7.66
C LEU A 69 -6.16 -1.73 -8.66
N ASP A 70 -6.04 -2.71 -9.56
CA ASP A 70 -7.10 -3.09 -10.49
C ASP A 70 -8.34 -3.63 -9.76
N ALA A 71 -8.15 -4.40 -8.67
CA ALA A 71 -9.22 -4.83 -7.79
C ALA A 71 -9.89 -3.64 -7.09
N PHE A 72 -9.11 -2.68 -6.59
CA PHE A 72 -9.61 -1.46 -5.97
C PHE A 72 -10.48 -0.62 -6.92
N MET A 73 -9.97 -0.31 -8.11
CA MET A 73 -10.72 0.46 -9.12
C MET A 73 -11.99 -0.27 -9.56
N SER A 74 -11.92 -1.61 -9.69
CA SER A 74 -13.10 -2.42 -9.98
C SER A 74 -14.14 -2.37 -8.84
N CYS A 75 -13.72 -2.41 -7.58
CA CYS A 75 -14.63 -2.22 -6.44
C CYS A 75 -15.23 -0.80 -6.44
N GLU A 76 -14.45 0.23 -6.77
CA GLU A 76 -14.95 1.60 -6.89
C GLU A 76 -16.06 1.72 -7.95
N SER A 77 -15.88 1.13 -9.13
CA SER A 77 -16.89 1.14 -10.18
C SER A 77 -18.19 0.43 -9.76
N GLY A 78 -18.08 -0.69 -9.03
CA GLY A 78 -19.24 -1.38 -8.45
C GLY A 78 -19.95 -0.51 -7.41
N PHE A 79 -19.18 0.15 -6.55
CA PHE A 79 -19.70 1.07 -5.55
C PHE A 79 -20.43 2.28 -6.18
N GLN A 80 -19.87 2.90 -7.22
CA GLN A 80 -20.53 3.98 -7.95
C GLN A 80 -21.86 3.53 -8.58
N SER A 81 -21.92 2.29 -9.08
CA SER A 81 -23.15 1.72 -9.63
C SER A 81 -24.24 1.58 -8.55
N VAL A 82 -23.88 1.11 -7.35
CA VAL A 82 -24.82 1.02 -6.21
C VAL A 82 -25.27 2.40 -5.74
N LEU A 83 -24.38 3.39 -5.69
CA LEU A 83 -24.74 4.75 -5.27
C LEU A 83 -25.67 5.46 -6.27
N THR A 84 -25.48 5.24 -7.57
CA THR A 84 -26.32 5.83 -8.62
C THR A 84 -27.70 5.21 -8.67
N ALA A 85 -27.81 3.90 -8.37
CA ALA A 85 -29.10 3.23 -8.20
C ALA A 85 -29.84 3.72 -6.95
N ASN A 86 -29.12 3.93 -5.83
CA ASN A 86 -29.74 4.23 -4.52
C ASN A 86 -29.14 5.49 -3.86
N PRO A 87 -29.43 6.69 -4.38
CA PRO A 87 -28.88 7.94 -3.84
C PRO A 87 -29.31 8.22 -2.39
N ALA A 88 -30.41 7.58 -1.92
CA ALA A 88 -30.88 7.68 -0.53
C ALA A 88 -29.89 7.08 0.49
N GLN A 89 -28.99 6.18 0.06
CA GLN A 89 -27.95 5.60 0.91
C GLN A 89 -26.80 6.58 1.21
N ILE A 90 -26.76 7.73 0.52
CA ILE A 90 -25.83 8.84 0.80
C ILE A 90 -26.40 9.65 1.96
N SER A 91 -26.07 9.25 3.19
CA SER A 91 -26.42 10.10 4.34
C SER A 91 -25.52 11.35 4.37
N LYS A 92 -26.12 12.54 4.53
CA LYS A 92 -25.41 13.82 4.68
C LYS A 92 -24.23 13.81 5.68
N PRO A 93 -24.29 13.12 6.84
CA PRO A 93 -23.15 13.08 7.76
C PRO A 93 -21.95 12.26 7.27
N LEU A 94 -22.12 11.31 6.34
CA LEU A 94 -21.03 10.43 5.87
C LEU A 94 -20.20 11.05 4.72
N VAL A 95 -20.70 12.13 4.09
CA VAL A 95 -20.02 12.78 2.96
C VAL A 95 -18.71 13.49 3.39
N PRO A 96 -18.69 14.33 4.45
CA PRO A 96 -17.46 14.99 4.89
C PRO A 96 -16.38 14.00 5.32
N GLU A 97 -16.77 12.92 6.02
CA GLU A 97 -15.85 11.86 6.45
C GLU A 97 -15.23 11.11 5.26
N THR A 98 -16.02 10.89 4.21
CA THR A 98 -15.56 10.24 2.98
C THR A 98 -14.59 11.13 2.21
N LEU A 99 -14.90 12.43 2.10
CA LEU A 99 -14.00 13.40 1.46
C LEU A 99 -12.66 13.52 2.22
N ASP A 100 -12.70 13.63 3.55
CA ASP A 100 -11.50 13.63 4.39
C ASP A 100 -10.66 12.36 4.19
N ARG A 101 -11.31 11.19 4.08
CA ARG A 101 -10.64 9.92 3.77
C ARG A 101 -10.00 9.92 2.38
N ILE A 102 -10.68 10.47 1.37
CA ILE A 102 -10.14 10.58 0.00
C ILE A 102 -8.91 11.50 -0.02
N VAL A 103 -8.94 12.65 0.68
CA VAL A 103 -7.79 13.55 0.77
C VAL A 103 -6.59 12.83 1.40
N LYS A 104 -6.79 12.11 2.51
CA LYS A 104 -5.73 11.30 3.14
C LYS A 104 -5.20 10.21 2.19
N ALA A 105 -6.09 9.54 1.47
CA ALA A 105 -5.70 8.54 0.48
C ALA A 105 -4.83 9.14 -0.64
N LEU A 106 -5.16 10.33 -1.13
CA LEU A 106 -4.37 11.05 -2.13
C LEU A 106 -2.98 11.44 -1.60
N ASP A 107 -2.90 11.89 -0.35
CA ASP A 107 -1.61 12.19 0.27
C ASP A 107 -0.74 10.92 0.41
N ILE A 108 -1.35 9.78 0.77
CA ILE A 108 -0.68 8.47 0.76
C ILE A 108 -0.22 8.10 -0.64
N CYS A 109 -1.05 8.24 -1.67
CA CYS A 109 -0.65 8.00 -3.05
C CYS A 109 0.54 8.86 -3.45
N THR A 110 0.57 10.12 -3.04
CA THR A 110 1.71 11.02 -3.26
C THR A 110 2.98 10.48 -2.59
N ALA A 111 2.89 10.03 -1.34
CA ALA A 111 4.00 9.42 -0.64
C ALA A 111 4.47 8.10 -1.29
N VAL A 112 3.53 7.30 -1.79
CA VAL A 112 3.81 6.05 -2.52
C VAL A 112 4.53 6.34 -3.84
N VAL A 113 4.11 7.36 -4.60
CA VAL A 113 4.80 7.78 -5.84
C VAL A 113 6.25 8.16 -5.56
N ILE A 114 6.49 8.94 -4.50
CA ILE A 114 7.86 9.29 -4.07
C ILE A 114 8.66 8.04 -3.69
N GLY A 115 8.02 7.09 -2.99
CA GLY A 115 8.65 5.81 -2.66
C GLY A 115 8.99 4.97 -3.90
N VAL A 116 8.14 4.97 -4.93
CA VAL A 116 8.41 4.32 -6.22
C VAL A 116 9.59 4.97 -6.93
N ASP A 117 9.74 6.29 -6.85
CA ASP A 117 10.92 6.97 -7.41
C ASP A 117 12.22 6.56 -6.69
N SER A 118 12.17 6.32 -5.37
CA SER A 118 13.28 5.74 -4.61
C SER A 118 13.65 4.33 -5.10
N VAL A 119 12.65 3.51 -5.42
CA VAL A 119 12.86 2.17 -6.02
C VAL A 119 13.54 2.31 -7.38
N ARG A 120 13.09 3.24 -8.23
CA ARG A 120 13.71 3.49 -9.55
C ARG A 120 15.17 3.92 -9.38
N GLN A 121 15.46 4.75 -8.39
CA GLN A 121 16.83 5.17 -8.10
C GLN A 121 17.71 4.00 -7.63
N SER A 122 17.17 3.12 -6.77
CA SER A 122 17.85 1.88 -6.35
C SER A 122 18.13 0.97 -7.55
N LYS A 123 17.17 0.80 -8.45
CA LYS A 123 17.36 0.05 -9.71
C LYS A 123 18.54 0.62 -10.52
N ARG A 124 18.63 1.94 -10.70
CA ARG A 124 19.74 2.57 -11.43
C ARG A 124 21.10 2.28 -10.81
N LEU A 125 21.20 2.30 -9.47
CA LEU A 125 22.43 1.95 -8.76
C LEU A 125 22.82 0.48 -8.98
N ALA A 126 21.84 -0.43 -8.93
CA ALA A 126 22.05 -1.84 -9.25
C ALA A 126 22.52 -2.04 -10.71
N GLU A 127 21.95 -1.32 -11.67
CA GLU A 127 22.37 -1.35 -13.08
C GLU A 127 23.81 -0.87 -13.26
N ILE A 128 24.23 0.18 -12.56
CA ILE A 128 25.62 0.65 -12.57
C ILE A 128 26.56 -0.43 -12.05
N ALA A 129 26.22 -1.07 -10.92
CA ALA A 129 27.02 -2.14 -10.35
C ALA A 129 27.16 -3.33 -11.30
N VAL A 130 26.04 -3.82 -11.85
CA VAL A 130 26.02 -4.94 -12.79
C VAL A 130 26.79 -4.61 -14.07
N THR A 131 26.63 -3.40 -14.61
CA THR A 131 27.34 -2.97 -15.83
C THR A 131 28.84 -2.89 -15.62
N ALA A 132 29.28 -2.48 -14.43
CA ALA A 132 30.70 -2.46 -14.08
C ALA A 132 31.27 -3.88 -13.93
N LEU A 133 30.55 -4.79 -13.26
CA LEU A 133 30.99 -6.19 -13.07
C LEU A 133 30.94 -7.03 -14.35
N LYS A 134 30.19 -6.61 -15.37
CA LYS A 134 30.12 -7.30 -16.68
C LYS A 134 31.25 -6.94 -17.65
N GLN A 135 32.09 -5.95 -17.33
CA GLN A 135 33.22 -5.58 -18.19
C GLN A 135 34.20 -6.75 -18.31
N GLN A 136 34.68 -7.03 -19.52
CA GLN A 136 35.75 -8.02 -19.76
C GLN A 136 36.92 -7.36 -20.52
N PRO A 137 38.17 -7.49 -20.02
CA PRO A 137 38.55 -8.09 -18.74
C PRO A 137 38.06 -7.26 -17.55
N LEU A 138 37.81 -7.94 -16.43
CA LEU A 138 37.41 -7.30 -15.17
C LEU A 138 38.61 -6.54 -14.60
N SER A 139 38.49 -5.22 -14.50
CA SER A 139 39.57 -4.34 -14.00
C SER A 139 39.28 -3.86 -12.57
N ASP A 140 40.32 -3.55 -11.79
CA ASP A 140 40.17 -2.99 -10.44
C ASP A 140 39.29 -1.73 -10.43
N GLY A 141 39.44 -0.84 -11.42
CA GLY A 141 38.57 0.33 -11.58
C GLY A 141 37.08 -0.02 -11.72
N SER A 142 36.75 -1.10 -12.44
CA SER A 142 35.38 -1.59 -12.60
C SER A 142 34.83 -2.19 -11.30
N VAL A 143 35.64 -2.93 -10.55
CA VAL A 143 35.28 -3.49 -9.23
C VAL A 143 35.06 -2.36 -8.22
N ARG A 144 35.95 -1.36 -8.14
CA ARG A 144 35.78 -0.17 -7.28
C ARG A 144 34.52 0.61 -7.61
N ARG A 145 34.19 0.76 -8.90
CA ARG A 145 32.94 1.39 -9.33
C ARG A 145 31.72 0.59 -8.89
N ALA A 146 31.76 -0.73 -9.06
CA ALA A 146 30.70 -1.62 -8.60
C ALA A 146 30.50 -1.51 -7.08
N LYS A 147 31.57 -1.57 -6.29
CA LYS A 147 31.52 -1.39 -4.82
C LYS A 147 30.84 -0.10 -4.43
N ARG A 148 31.27 1.04 -4.99
CA ARG A 148 30.65 2.35 -4.70
C ARG A 148 29.14 2.35 -4.98
N ALA A 149 28.74 1.82 -6.14
CA ALA A 149 27.34 1.74 -6.51
C ALA A 149 26.53 0.81 -5.58
N LEU A 150 27.10 -0.34 -5.20
CA LEU A 150 26.49 -1.29 -4.26
C LEU A 150 26.38 -0.70 -2.84
N THR A 151 27.37 0.07 -2.38
CA THR A 151 27.31 0.74 -1.08
C THR A 151 26.18 1.76 -1.08
N SER A 152 26.09 2.60 -2.12
CA SER A 152 24.98 3.55 -2.25
C SER A 152 23.62 2.85 -2.35
N LEU A 153 23.54 1.71 -3.04
CA LEU A 153 22.33 0.91 -3.15
C LEU A 153 21.86 0.40 -1.78
N LEU A 154 22.74 -0.25 -1.02
CA LEU A 154 22.41 -0.82 0.28
C LEU A 154 22.01 0.25 1.30
N VAL A 155 22.65 1.43 1.24
CA VAL A 155 22.25 2.60 2.04
C VAL A 155 20.85 3.09 1.63
N ALA A 156 20.58 3.21 0.33
CA ALA A 156 19.27 3.66 -0.17
C ALA A 156 18.13 2.71 0.23
N LEU A 157 18.37 1.39 0.16
CA LEU A 157 17.39 0.36 0.57
C LEU A 157 17.10 0.38 2.09
N ASN A 158 18.01 0.92 2.89
CA ASN A 158 17.92 0.99 4.36
C ASN A 158 17.63 2.40 4.91
N ALA A 159 17.32 3.39 4.05
CA ALA A 159 17.25 4.80 4.44
C ALA A 159 16.22 5.14 5.54
N ASP A 160 15.15 4.35 5.68
CA ASP A 160 14.10 4.56 6.69
C ASP A 160 14.54 4.27 8.13
N LYS A 161 15.70 3.63 8.34
CA LYS A 161 16.27 3.42 9.69
C LYS A 161 16.80 4.72 10.32
N ASN A 162 17.23 5.67 9.51
CA ASN A 162 17.97 6.85 9.97
C ASN A 162 17.12 8.12 10.12
N SER A 163 15.83 8.08 9.76
CA SER A 163 14.93 9.23 9.89
C SER A 163 14.29 9.36 11.28
N GLY A 164 14.34 8.31 12.10
CA GLY A 164 13.76 8.24 13.45
C GLY A 164 14.80 8.31 14.57
N GLY A 165 15.52 9.42 14.69
CA GLY A 165 16.26 9.77 15.90
C GLY A 165 17.76 9.43 15.90
N SER A 166 18.59 10.44 15.65
CA SER A 166 19.79 10.64 16.48
C SER A 166 20.20 12.11 16.42
N GLY A 167 19.95 12.82 17.52
CA GLY A 167 20.79 13.96 17.86
C GLY A 167 22.21 13.46 18.11
N ARG A 168 23.19 14.25 17.66
CA ARG A 168 24.60 14.28 18.09
C ARG A 168 25.49 13.13 17.61
N ARG A 169 26.22 13.39 16.52
CA ARG A 169 27.69 13.31 16.50
C ARG A 169 28.24 14.47 15.67
N THR A 170 28.94 15.35 16.37
CA THR A 170 29.91 16.30 15.82
C THR A 170 31.07 15.52 15.23
N THR A 171 31.25 15.58 13.91
CA THR A 171 32.56 15.54 13.25
C THR A 171 32.47 16.48 12.07
N THR A 172 32.92 17.71 12.31
CA THR A 172 33.45 18.60 11.28
C THR A 172 34.45 17.79 10.46
N GLU A 173 34.25 17.70 9.14
CA GLU A 173 35.24 17.88 8.06
C GLU A 173 34.59 17.48 6.71
N GLN A 174 34.21 18.53 5.97
CA GLN A 174 34.35 18.73 4.53
C GLN A 174 33.86 17.65 3.53
N SER A 175 32.75 18.00 2.87
CA SER A 175 32.62 18.09 1.41
C SER A 175 32.72 16.82 0.55
N SER A 176 31.56 16.25 0.21
CA SER A 176 31.25 15.99 -1.20
C SER A 176 29.78 16.29 -1.49
N SER A 177 29.57 17.53 -1.93
CA SER A 177 28.34 17.98 -2.56
C SER A 177 28.19 17.29 -3.91
N PHE A 178 27.53 16.13 -3.96
CA PHE A 178 27.01 15.55 -5.19
C PHE A 178 25.52 15.24 -4.99
N GLY A 179 24.67 16.06 -5.62
CA GLY A 179 23.28 15.69 -5.89
C GLY A 179 22.19 16.35 -5.05
N ARG A 180 22.40 17.53 -4.45
CA ARG A 180 21.26 18.42 -4.13
C ARG A 180 20.84 19.13 -5.41
N GLY A 181 20.10 18.41 -6.25
CA GLY A 181 19.70 18.88 -7.56
C GLY A 181 18.81 17.89 -8.29
N SER A 182 17.76 17.39 -7.62
CA SER A 182 16.58 16.90 -8.33
C SER A 182 15.43 17.81 -7.93
N GLY A 183 15.14 18.78 -8.80
CA GLY A 183 13.87 19.48 -8.77
C GLY A 183 12.75 18.45 -8.91
N GLY A 184 11.91 18.39 -7.88
CA GLY A 184 10.75 17.52 -7.79
C GLY A 184 10.05 17.88 -6.49
N GLY A 185 9.19 18.88 -6.54
CA GLY A 185 8.41 19.34 -5.41
C GLY A 185 7.60 18.18 -4.83
N GLY A 186 7.85 17.86 -3.57
CA GLY A 186 7.18 16.76 -2.88
C GLY A 186 7.79 16.46 -1.52
N CYS A 187 8.32 17.47 -0.82
CA CYS A 187 8.74 17.28 0.56
C CYS A 187 7.49 17.22 1.42
N VAL A 188 6.95 16.02 1.65
CA VAL A 188 5.95 15.86 2.71
C VAL A 188 6.61 16.31 4.02
N SER A 189 5.89 17.11 4.81
CA SER A 189 6.44 17.80 5.98
C SER A 189 7.19 16.83 6.91
N LYS A 190 8.25 17.29 7.60
CA LYS A 190 9.05 16.43 8.52
C LYS A 190 8.24 15.75 9.64
N ASN A 191 7.02 16.23 9.88
CA ASN A 191 6.10 15.69 10.88
C ASN A 191 5.05 14.74 10.30
N TRP A 192 5.10 14.48 8.99
CA TRP A 192 4.20 13.56 8.30
C TRP A 192 4.51 12.11 8.61
N SER A 193 3.45 11.29 8.67
CA SER A 193 3.61 9.85 8.77
C SER A 193 2.46 9.13 8.07
N ALA A 194 2.82 8.24 7.15
CA ALA A 194 1.87 7.38 6.46
C ALA A 194 1.13 6.47 7.45
N SER A 195 1.81 5.94 8.48
CA SER A 195 1.16 5.12 9.51
C SER A 195 0.12 5.90 10.31
N LYS A 196 0.40 7.16 10.69
CA LYS A 196 -0.58 8.04 11.35
C LYS A 196 -1.77 8.36 10.46
N GLN A 197 -1.54 8.58 9.17
CA GLN A 197 -2.63 8.80 8.21
C GLN A 197 -3.55 7.60 8.09
N ILE A 198 -2.99 6.40 7.92
CA ILE A 198 -3.77 5.16 7.87
C ILE A 198 -4.53 4.96 9.18
N GLN A 199 -3.90 5.21 10.33
CA GLN A 199 -4.57 5.12 11.63
C GLN A 199 -5.74 6.10 11.73
N ALA A 200 -5.59 7.34 11.26
CA ALA A 200 -6.67 8.32 11.23
C ALA A 200 -7.80 7.91 10.27
N MET A 201 -7.47 7.34 9.11
CA MET A 201 -8.48 6.80 8.18
C MET A 201 -9.26 5.64 8.80
N ALA A 202 -8.57 4.74 9.51
CA ALA A 202 -9.16 3.58 10.17
C ALA A 202 -10.01 3.97 11.39
N ALA A 203 -9.59 4.95 12.18
CA ALA A 203 -10.33 5.45 13.35
C ALA A 203 -11.68 6.07 12.95
N ASN A 204 -11.77 6.62 11.76
CA ASN A 204 -13.00 7.19 11.19
C ASN A 204 -13.86 6.15 10.44
N LEU A 205 -13.60 4.85 10.58
CA LEU A 205 -14.49 3.81 10.05
C LEU A 205 -15.65 3.60 11.03
N VAL A 206 -16.83 4.11 10.68
CA VAL A 206 -18.05 3.90 11.46
C VAL A 206 -18.60 2.50 11.19
N LEU A 207 -18.53 1.62 12.20
CA LEU A 207 -19.11 0.29 12.09
C LEU A 207 -20.65 0.40 11.98
N PRO A 208 -21.29 -0.25 10.99
CA PRO A 208 -22.74 -0.22 10.81
C PRO A 208 -23.46 -0.72 12.07
N ARG A 209 -24.38 0.09 12.60
CA ARG A 209 -25.26 -0.30 13.71
C ARG A 209 -26.40 -1.14 13.15
N GLY A 210 -26.23 -2.47 13.14
CA GLY A 210 -27.28 -3.38 12.63
C GLY A 210 -26.81 -4.68 11.99
N GLY A 211 -25.50 -4.94 11.93
CA GLY A 211 -24.96 -6.20 11.40
C GLY A 211 -24.83 -6.25 9.88
N GLU A 212 -25.58 -5.45 9.12
CA GLU A 212 -25.45 -5.33 7.67
C GLU A 212 -24.47 -4.22 7.28
N ALA A 213 -23.52 -4.54 6.39
CA ALA A 213 -22.53 -3.57 5.95
C ALA A 213 -23.10 -2.64 4.87
N SER A 214 -23.05 -1.33 5.10
CA SER A 214 -23.40 -0.37 4.06
C SER A 214 -22.34 -0.36 2.95
N PRO A 215 -22.71 -0.06 1.68
CA PRO A 215 -21.73 0.06 0.59
C PRO A 215 -20.64 1.09 0.90
N MET A 216 -21.02 2.18 1.57
CA MET A 216 -20.10 3.22 2.06
C MET A 216 -19.04 2.65 3.00
N PHE A 217 -19.45 1.82 3.97
CA PHE A 217 -18.54 1.19 4.91
C PHE A 217 -17.58 0.22 4.20
N ILE A 218 -18.11 -0.65 3.33
CA ILE A 218 -17.33 -1.62 2.55
C ILE A 218 -16.25 -0.90 1.74
N MET A 219 -16.65 0.10 0.93
CA MET A 219 -15.71 0.83 0.09
C MET A 219 -14.67 1.61 0.91
N SER A 220 -15.09 2.19 2.03
CA SER A 220 -14.16 2.87 2.95
C SER A 220 -13.14 1.92 3.55
N SER A 221 -13.55 0.73 3.98
CA SER A 221 -12.65 -0.31 4.49
C SER A 221 -11.69 -0.83 3.42
N VAL A 222 -12.19 -1.06 2.20
CA VAL A 222 -11.38 -1.47 1.05
C VAL A 222 -10.31 -0.42 0.74
N MET A 223 -10.67 0.86 0.73
CA MET A 223 -9.71 1.97 0.53
C MET A 223 -8.64 1.99 1.61
N VAL A 224 -9.00 1.91 2.90
CA VAL A 224 -8.01 1.94 3.99
C VAL A 224 -7.07 0.74 3.89
N MET A 225 -7.59 -0.44 3.55
CA MET A 225 -6.80 -1.66 3.42
C MET A 225 -5.83 -1.57 2.23
N VAL A 226 -6.27 -1.11 1.05
CA VAL A 226 -5.38 -0.92 -0.11
C VAL A 226 -4.28 0.10 0.19
N MET A 227 -4.64 1.24 0.79
CA MET A 227 -3.67 2.26 1.17
C MET A 227 -2.67 1.73 2.20
N TRP A 228 -3.14 0.96 3.19
CA TRP A 228 -2.28 0.28 4.16
C TRP A 228 -1.30 -0.69 3.49
N THR A 229 -1.77 -1.49 2.53
CA THR A 229 -0.92 -2.41 1.77
C THR A 229 0.13 -1.69 0.93
N LEU A 230 -0.22 -0.58 0.26
CA LEU A 230 0.74 0.22 -0.50
C LEU A 230 1.84 0.80 0.41
N VAL A 231 1.47 1.29 1.58
CA VAL A 231 2.41 1.81 2.59
C VAL A 231 3.30 0.71 3.16
N ALA A 232 2.77 -0.50 3.35
CA ALA A 232 3.55 -1.66 3.77
C ALA A 232 4.55 -2.13 2.68
N ALA A 233 4.15 -2.09 1.41
CA ALA A 233 4.96 -2.57 0.30
C ALA A 233 6.06 -1.57 -0.10
N VAL A 234 5.74 -0.29 -0.19
CA VAL A 234 6.64 0.73 -0.75
C VAL A 234 7.39 1.47 0.37
N PRO A 235 8.71 1.72 0.23
CA PRO A 235 9.49 2.50 1.19
C PRO A 235 8.99 3.95 1.17
N CYS A 236 8.08 4.28 2.09
CA CYS A 236 7.51 5.60 2.23
C CYS A 236 7.77 6.14 3.64
N GLN A 237 7.97 7.46 3.72
CA GLN A 237 8.39 8.16 4.94
C GLN A 237 7.50 7.80 6.14
N ALA A 238 8.16 7.41 7.24
CA ALA A 238 7.52 7.05 8.51
C ALA A 238 6.43 5.96 8.39
N SER A 239 6.72 4.93 7.61
CA SER A 239 6.05 3.62 7.66
C SER A 239 6.39 2.82 8.94
N ASN A 240 7.43 3.22 9.69
CA ASN A 240 7.77 2.63 10.98
C ASN A 240 6.56 2.69 11.93
N GLY A 241 6.20 1.54 12.51
CA GLY A 241 5.03 1.42 13.39
C GLY A 241 3.69 1.31 12.66
N LEU A 242 3.67 0.82 11.41
CA LEU A 242 2.45 0.43 10.70
C LEU A 242 1.79 -0.82 11.36
N THR A 243 1.40 -0.71 12.64
CA THR A 243 0.66 -1.71 13.39
C THR A 243 -0.83 -1.40 13.31
N VAL A 244 -1.38 -1.31 12.10
CA VAL A 244 -2.82 -1.06 11.93
C VAL A 244 -3.52 -2.41 11.79
N HIS A 245 -4.12 -2.86 12.88
CA HIS A 245 -5.12 -3.91 12.83
C HIS A 245 -6.43 -3.27 12.34
N LEU A 246 -6.63 -3.18 11.02
CA LEU A 246 -7.95 -2.80 10.49
C LEU A 246 -9.01 -3.75 11.06
N PRO A 247 -10.12 -3.25 11.63
CA PRO A 247 -11.22 -4.07 12.11
C PRO A 247 -12.07 -4.53 10.91
N LEU A 248 -11.56 -5.50 10.14
CA LEU A 248 -12.34 -6.12 9.07
C LEU A 248 -13.32 -7.16 9.65
N PRO A 249 -14.63 -7.08 9.36
CA PRO A 249 -15.62 -8.00 9.89
C PRO A 249 -15.54 -9.36 9.20
N ARG A 250 -14.69 -10.26 9.70
CA ARG A 250 -14.44 -11.60 9.12
C ARG A 250 -15.69 -12.47 8.87
N HIS A 251 -16.78 -12.19 9.58
CA HIS A 251 -18.06 -12.89 9.42
C HIS A 251 -18.77 -12.51 8.11
N GLN A 252 -18.37 -11.41 7.45
CA GLN A 252 -18.97 -10.99 6.20
C GLN A 252 -18.18 -11.51 5.00
N VAL A 253 -18.93 -11.91 3.97
CA VAL A 253 -18.40 -12.57 2.77
C VAL A 253 -17.37 -11.71 2.06
N TRP A 254 -17.61 -10.39 1.92
CA TRP A 254 -16.70 -9.46 1.26
C TRP A 254 -15.36 -9.28 2.00
N ALA A 255 -15.34 -9.45 3.32
CA ALA A 255 -14.20 -9.09 4.17
C ALA A 255 -13.23 -10.25 4.42
N SER A 256 -13.66 -11.51 4.23
CA SER A 256 -12.87 -12.70 4.56
C SER A 256 -11.53 -12.75 3.82
N ALA A 257 -11.54 -12.61 2.49
CA ALA A 257 -10.32 -12.62 1.68
C ALA A 257 -9.41 -11.42 2.00
N ALA A 258 -9.98 -10.22 2.14
CA ALA A 258 -9.23 -9.02 2.51
C ALA A 258 -8.56 -9.17 3.89
N ALA A 259 -9.25 -9.76 4.87
CA ALA A 259 -8.68 -10.04 6.19
C ALA A 259 -7.53 -11.05 6.13
N SER A 260 -7.62 -12.07 5.27
CA SER A 260 -6.53 -13.04 5.06
C SER A 260 -5.29 -12.37 4.45
N ILE A 261 -5.48 -11.50 3.45
CA ILE A 261 -4.38 -10.71 2.85
C ILE A 261 -3.72 -9.83 3.92
N GLN A 262 -4.53 -9.12 4.71
CA GLN A 262 -4.03 -8.25 5.77
C GLN A 262 -3.24 -9.04 6.83
N GLU A 263 -3.70 -10.23 7.21
CA GLU A 263 -3.00 -11.10 8.15
C GLU A 263 -1.64 -11.55 7.59
N ARG A 264 -1.59 -12.05 6.36
CA ARG A 264 -0.35 -12.48 5.71
C ARG A 264 0.67 -11.34 5.60
N ILE A 265 0.24 -10.15 5.15
CA ILE A 265 1.12 -8.98 5.06
C ILE A 265 1.55 -8.52 6.45
N GLY A 266 0.65 -8.56 7.43
CA GLY A 266 0.94 -8.19 8.82
C GLY A 266 1.98 -9.11 9.48
N GLU A 267 1.97 -10.40 9.16
CA GLU A 267 3.03 -11.32 9.58
C GLU A 267 4.36 -11.00 8.91
N GLU A 268 4.37 -10.71 7.61
CA GLU A 268 5.59 -10.31 6.88
C GLU A 268 6.19 -9.02 7.44
N LEU A 269 5.35 -8.04 7.80
CA LEU A 269 5.79 -6.81 8.50
C LEU A 269 6.49 -7.15 9.82
N LYS A 270 5.89 -8.02 10.65
CA LYS A 270 6.48 -8.47 11.92
C LYS A 270 7.78 -9.26 11.72
N ARG A 271 7.85 -10.11 10.69
CA ARG A 271 9.07 -10.87 10.34
C ARG A 271 10.20 -9.91 9.93
N LYS A 272 9.88 -8.89 9.13
CA LYS A 272 10.85 -7.89 8.68
C LYS A 272 11.33 -7.00 9.84
N GLU A 273 10.43 -6.61 10.74
CA GLU A 273 10.79 -5.84 11.93
C GLU A 273 11.85 -6.56 12.77
N LYS A 274 11.67 -7.86 13.01
CA LYS A 274 12.63 -8.69 13.76
C LYS A 274 13.98 -8.86 13.06
N ARG A 275 13.99 -9.04 11.73
CA ARG A 275 15.22 -9.31 10.97
C ARG A 275 16.03 -8.04 10.68
N CYS A 276 15.34 -6.93 10.41
CA CYS A 276 15.94 -5.74 9.82
C CYS A 276 15.61 -4.45 10.57
N GLY A 277 15.12 -4.50 11.82
CA GLY A 277 14.89 -3.28 12.63
C GLY A 277 13.81 -2.34 12.06
N GLY A 278 12.84 -2.87 11.32
CA GLY A 278 11.62 -2.15 10.90
C GLY A 278 11.74 -1.24 9.67
N GLY A 279 12.93 -1.06 9.09
CA GLY A 279 13.14 -0.17 7.94
C GLY A 279 12.92 -0.82 6.57
N GLY A 280 12.37 -0.04 5.63
CA GLY A 280 12.22 -0.36 4.20
C GLY A 280 10.93 -1.10 3.85
N GLY A 281 10.40 -0.87 2.64
CA GLY A 281 9.16 -1.49 2.14
C GLY A 281 9.25 -3.01 1.91
N LEU A 282 8.14 -3.73 1.99
CA LEU A 282 8.05 -5.18 1.80
C LEU A 282 8.06 -5.65 0.34
N MET A 283 8.09 -4.74 -0.64
CA MET A 283 8.01 -5.11 -2.05
C MET A 283 9.08 -6.13 -2.45
N GLU A 284 8.68 -7.21 -3.11
CA GLU A 284 9.54 -8.38 -3.36
C GLU A 284 10.79 -8.01 -4.18
N GLU A 285 10.64 -7.15 -5.19
CA GLU A 285 11.75 -6.69 -6.04
C GLU A 285 12.83 -5.96 -5.23
N MET A 286 12.45 -5.22 -4.19
CA MET A 286 13.41 -4.58 -3.30
C MET A 286 14.15 -5.58 -2.44
N GLN A 287 13.43 -6.55 -1.85
CA GLN A 287 14.05 -7.60 -1.04
C GLN A 287 15.00 -8.47 -1.88
N ARG A 288 14.63 -8.75 -3.13
CA ARG A 288 15.49 -9.46 -4.08
C ARG A 288 16.72 -8.63 -4.44
N MET A 289 16.54 -7.34 -4.69
CA MET A 289 17.63 -6.41 -5.00
C MET A 289 18.61 -6.25 -3.82
N GLU A 290 18.12 -6.22 -2.58
CA GLU A 290 18.98 -6.22 -1.38
C GLU A 290 19.80 -7.51 -1.28
N ARG A 291 19.15 -8.69 -1.39
CA ARG A 291 19.82 -10.00 -1.34
C ARG A 291 20.90 -10.14 -2.41
N VAL A 292 20.59 -9.75 -3.66
CA VAL A 292 21.56 -9.82 -4.76
C VAL A 292 22.65 -8.76 -4.57
N GLY A 293 22.31 -7.55 -4.12
CA GLY A 293 23.27 -6.49 -3.84
C GLY A 293 24.31 -6.89 -2.79
N LEU A 294 23.90 -7.56 -1.72
CA LEU A 294 24.81 -8.11 -0.70
C LEU A 294 25.75 -9.15 -1.28
N LYS A 295 25.24 -10.13 -2.04
CA LYS A 295 26.08 -11.14 -2.71
C LYS A 295 27.08 -10.54 -3.69
N LEU A 296 26.67 -9.52 -4.44
CA LEU A 296 27.56 -8.82 -5.36
C LEU A 296 28.60 -7.98 -4.61
N MET A 297 28.27 -7.46 -3.42
CA MET A 297 29.23 -6.77 -2.57
C MET A 297 30.28 -7.74 -2.05
N GLU A 298 29.86 -8.89 -1.52
CA GLU A 298 30.75 -9.97 -1.08
C GLU A 298 31.67 -10.45 -2.21
N PHE A 299 31.12 -10.63 -3.41
CA PHE A 299 31.92 -10.96 -4.60
C PHE A 299 32.96 -9.88 -4.91
N ALA A 300 32.56 -8.61 -4.90
CA ALA A 300 33.48 -7.51 -5.17
C ALA A 300 34.57 -7.40 -4.09
N ASP A 301 34.26 -7.72 -2.84
CA ASP A 301 35.22 -7.74 -1.72
C ASP A 301 36.19 -8.92 -1.76
N GLY A 302 35.74 -10.07 -2.27
CA GLY A 302 36.58 -11.25 -2.46
C GLY A 302 37.43 -11.24 -3.74
N PHE A 303 37.20 -10.30 -4.67
CA PHE A 303 37.94 -10.22 -5.92
C PHE A 303 39.40 -9.79 -5.68
N ARG A 304 40.34 -10.67 -6.03
CA ARG A 304 41.79 -10.40 -6.08
C ARG A 304 42.28 -10.58 -7.52
N PHE A 305 43.24 -9.76 -7.93
CA PHE A 305 43.77 -9.83 -9.29
C PHE A 305 44.93 -10.84 -9.38
N ASP A 306 44.99 -11.62 -10.47
CA ASP A 306 46.16 -12.44 -10.80
C ASP A 306 47.35 -11.49 -11.04
N GLY A 307 48.24 -11.38 -10.05
CA GLY A 307 49.41 -10.49 -10.06
C GLY A 307 49.49 -9.51 -8.88
N GLU A 308 48.45 -9.38 -8.03
CA GLU A 308 48.55 -8.53 -6.83
C GLU A 308 49.54 -9.09 -5.79
N GLU A 309 49.67 -10.41 -5.69
CA GLU A 309 50.63 -11.07 -4.79
C GLU A 309 52.06 -10.96 -5.34
N GLU A 310 52.24 -11.03 -6.66
CA GLU A 310 53.55 -10.96 -7.33
C GLU A 310 54.11 -9.52 -7.29
N VAL A 311 53.27 -8.51 -7.54
CA VAL A 311 53.65 -7.10 -7.42
C VAL A 311 53.89 -6.69 -5.96
N LYS A 312 53.11 -7.23 -5.00
CA LYS A 312 53.41 -7.02 -3.57
C LYS A 312 54.74 -7.62 -3.17
N ALA A 313 55.05 -8.84 -3.62
CA ALA A 313 56.32 -9.49 -3.35
C ALA A 313 57.50 -8.73 -3.97
N GLU A 314 57.39 -8.25 -5.22
CA GLU A 314 58.43 -7.41 -5.84
C GLU A 314 58.65 -6.08 -5.11
N VAL A 315 57.58 -5.46 -4.57
CA VAL A 315 57.70 -4.22 -3.80
C VAL A 315 58.31 -4.46 -2.42
N GLU A 316 57.97 -5.58 -1.75
CA GLU A 316 58.61 -5.99 -0.50
C GLU A 316 60.08 -6.41 -0.68
N GLU A 317 60.48 -6.94 -1.86
CA GLU A 317 61.88 -7.22 -2.19
C GLU A 317 62.71 -5.96 -2.52
N MET A 318 62.05 -4.82 -2.79
CA MET A 318 62.71 -3.53 -3.05
C MET A 318 62.88 -2.63 -1.81
N GLU A 319 62.33 -3.00 -0.64
CA GLU A 319 62.57 -2.35 0.66
C GLU A 319 63.74 -2.99 1.43
#